data_AF-A0A9D0GY02-F1
#
_entry.id   AF-A0A9D0GY02-F1
#
_cell.length_a   1.000
_cell.length_b   1.000
_cell.length_c   1.000
_cell.angle_alpha   90.00
_cell.angle_beta   90.00
_cell.angle_gamma   90.00
#
_symmetry.space_group_name_H-M   'P 1'
#
loop_
_entity.id
_entity.type
_entity.pdbx_description
1 polymer ?
#
loop_
_entity_poly.entity_id
_entity_poly.type
_entity_poly.pdbx_seq_one_letter_code
_entity_poly.pdbx_strand_id
1 'polypeptide(L)'
;MELWVKVGEEKKKYQGSFRSVMENLFNDGKDKEVNLLSIHAPQKELRRFKREWRKNRRDLIETARKIAKWFYVRDLRKANRCIKDLRKKKDPVSVIRVERAKKVIEEIQPKLRSLDGSVKV
;
A
#
# COMPACT_ATOMS: atom_id res chain seq x y z
N MET A 1 -13.46 0.65 -1.92
CA MET A 1 -13.28 1.57 -0.79
C MET A 1 -13.43 2.99 -1.30
N GLU A 2 -14.15 3.81 -0.55
CA GLU A 2 -14.31 5.24 -0.74
C GLU A 2 -13.82 5.97 0.52
N LEU A 3 -13.04 7.03 0.33
CA LEU A 3 -12.44 7.82 1.39
C LEU A 3 -12.56 9.30 1.02
N TRP A 4 -13.17 10.09 1.89
CA TRP A 4 -13.22 11.54 1.79
C TRP A 4 -12.25 12.14 2.80
N VAL A 5 -11.41 13.03 2.30
CA VAL A 5 -10.45 13.77 3.12
C VAL A 5 -10.48 15.25 2.75
N LYS A 6 -10.08 16.08 3.70
CA LYS A 6 -9.74 17.48 3.44
C LYS A 6 -8.22 17.58 3.39
N VAL A 7 -7.66 18.04 2.28
CA VAL A 7 -6.22 18.28 2.10
C VAL A 7 -6.01 19.79 2.01
N GLY A 8 -5.49 20.40 3.07
CA GLY A 8 -5.51 21.86 3.20
C GLY A 8 -6.95 22.39 3.21
N GLU A 9 -7.33 23.16 2.18
CA GLU A 9 -8.68 23.71 2.01
C GLU A 9 -9.60 22.87 1.11
N GLU A 10 -9.02 21.96 0.32
CA GLU A 10 -9.76 21.20 -0.69
C GLU A 10 -10.31 19.88 -0.12
N LYS A 11 -11.55 19.55 -0.50
CA LYS A 11 -12.12 18.22 -0.25
C LYS A 11 -11.79 17.30 -1.41
N LYS A 12 -11.16 16.17 -1.12
CA LYS A 12 -10.77 15.18 -2.12
C LYS A 12 -11.39 13.82 -1.81
N LYS A 13 -11.88 13.18 -2.86
CA LYS A 13 -12.43 11.82 -2.85
C LYS A 13 -11.41 10.85 -3.42
N TYR A 14 -11.15 9.76 -2.70
CA TYR A 14 -10.40 8.61 -3.20
C TYR A 14 -11.32 7.40 -3.30
N GLN A 15 -11.33 6.75 -4.47
CA GLN A 15 -12.15 5.56 -4.72
C GLN A 15 -11.30 4.48 -5.39
N GLY A 16 -11.47 3.23 -4.93
CA GLY A 16 -10.79 2.07 -5.51
C GLY A 16 -10.50 0.96 -4.51
N SER A 17 -9.42 0.22 -4.75
CA SER A 17 -8.93 -0.80 -3.82
C SER A 17 -8.35 -0.15 -2.55
N PHE A 18 -8.37 -0.86 -1.42
CA PHE A 18 -7.77 -0.34 -0.18
C PHE A 18 -6.29 0.02 -0.35
N ARG A 19 -5.54 -0.77 -1.13
CA ARG A 19 -4.14 -0.49 -1.45
C ARG A 19 -3.98 0.83 -2.21
N SER A 20 -4.70 0.98 -3.33
CA SER A 20 -4.58 2.16 -4.19
C SER A 20 -5.06 3.44 -3.50
N VAL A 21 -6.15 3.35 -2.72
CA VAL A 21 -6.66 4.51 -1.96
C VAL A 21 -5.62 5.00 -0.95
N MET A 22 -4.98 4.10 -0.19
CA MET A 22 -3.97 4.47 0.80
C MET A 22 -2.68 4.98 0.16
N GLU A 23 -2.26 4.39 -0.96
CA GLU A 23 -1.10 4.87 -1.72
C GLU A 23 -1.33 6.28 -2.29
N ASN A 24 -2.48 6.52 -2.91
CA ASN A 24 -2.81 7.83 -3.47
C ASN A 24 -2.95 8.89 -2.37
N LEU A 25 -3.56 8.54 -1.23
CA LEU A 25 -3.67 9.43 -0.09
C LEU A 25 -2.30 9.84 0.45
N PHE A 26 -1.36 8.90 0.58
CA PHE A 26 -0.01 9.21 1.02
C PHE A 26 0.73 10.13 0.05
N ASN A 27 0.66 9.84 -1.25
CA ASN A 27 1.36 10.62 -2.27
C ASN A 27 0.82 12.06 -2.35
N ASP A 28 -0.49 12.23 -2.30
CA ASP A 28 -1.14 13.55 -2.44
C ASP A 28 -1.06 14.40 -1.17
N GLY A 29 -1.12 13.73 -0.01
CA GLY A 29 -1.14 14.33 1.31
C GLY A 29 0.26 14.52 1.93
N LYS A 30 1.32 14.14 1.21
CA LYS A 30 2.69 14.37 1.63
C LYS A 30 2.91 15.86 1.85
N ASP A 31 3.45 16.22 3.02
CA ASP A 31 3.76 17.59 3.42
C ASP A 31 2.53 18.54 3.51
N LYS A 32 1.31 17.98 3.61
CA LYS A 32 0.07 18.74 3.75
C LYS A 32 -0.70 18.32 5.01
N GLU A 33 -1.49 19.23 5.54
CA GLU A 33 -2.47 18.89 6.58
C GLU A 33 -3.61 18.10 5.95
N VAL A 34 -3.86 16.89 6.45
CA VAL A 34 -4.91 16.01 5.93
C VAL A 34 -5.85 15.53 7.03
N ASN A 35 -7.12 15.89 6.89
CA ASN A 35 -8.17 15.56 7.84
C ASN A 35 -9.13 14.53 7.24
N LEU A 36 -9.42 13.48 8.00
CA LEU A 36 -10.40 12.46 7.61
C LEU A 36 -11.82 13.03 7.73
N LEU A 37 -12.60 12.98 6.65
CA LEU A 37 -14.01 13.37 6.67
C LEU A 37 -14.92 12.15 6.81
N SER A 38 -14.82 11.21 5.87
CA SER A 38 -15.61 9.99 5.89
C SER A 38 -14.88 8.82 5.22
N ILE A 39 -15.26 7.60 5.60
CA ILE A 39 -14.68 6.37 5.09
C ILE A 39 -15.77 5.32 4.91
N HIS A 40 -15.90 4.81 3.68
CA HIS A 40 -16.82 3.73 3.33
C HIS A 40 -16.01 2.56 2.74
N ALA A 41 -15.94 1.47 3.50
CA ALA A 41 -15.21 0.27 3.08
C ALA A 41 -15.82 -0.98 3.70
N PRO A 42 -15.55 -2.18 3.12
CA PRO A 42 -15.88 -3.44 3.76
C PRO A 42 -15.34 -3.53 5.19
N GLN A 43 -16.07 -4.21 6.07
CA GLN A 43 -15.79 -4.21 7.51
C GLN A 43 -14.37 -4.70 7.86
N LYS A 44 -13.82 -5.64 7.07
CA LYS A 44 -12.44 -6.12 7.24
C LYS A 44 -11.40 -5.00 7.02
N GLU A 45 -11.61 -4.17 6.01
CA GLU A 45 -10.74 -3.03 5.67
C GLU A 45 -10.87 -1.94 6.73
N LEU A 46 -12.09 -1.60 7.13
CA LEU A 46 -12.35 -0.65 8.22
C LEU A 46 -11.68 -1.05 9.53
N ARG A 47 -11.76 -2.34 9.92
CA ARG A 47 -11.10 -2.83 11.13
C ARG A 47 -9.58 -2.65 11.07
N ARG A 48 -8.98 -2.93 9.91
CA ARG A 48 -7.55 -2.74 9.72
C ARG A 48 -7.17 -1.26 9.74
N PHE A 49 -7.90 -0.42 9.01
CA PHE A 49 -7.71 1.02 9.01
C PHE A 49 -7.77 1.58 10.44
N LYS A 50 -8.85 1.32 11.18
CA LYS A 50 -9.01 1.77 12.57
C LYS A 50 -7.92 1.25 13.51
N ARG A 51 -7.37 0.05 13.26
CA ARG A 51 -6.26 -0.50 14.06
C ARG A 51 -4.97 0.27 13.80
N GLU A 52 -4.63 0.49 12.54
CA GLU A 52 -3.41 1.20 12.16
C GLU A 52 -3.50 2.69 12.53
N TRP A 53 -4.68 3.29 12.33
CA TRP A 53 -4.97 4.67 12.71
C TRP A 53 -4.77 4.94 14.20
N ARG A 54 -5.23 4.02 15.06
CA ARG A 54 -4.98 4.11 16.51
C ARG A 54 -3.50 3.94 16.86
N LYS A 55 -2.79 3.03 16.19
CA LYS A 55 -1.35 2.82 16.42
C LYS A 55 -0.52 4.05 16.07
N ASN A 56 -0.92 4.76 15.02
CA ASN A 56 -0.22 5.96 14.53
C ASN A 56 -0.76 7.25 15.15
N ARG A 57 -1.34 7.20 16.36
CA ARG A 57 -1.85 8.39 17.08
C ARG A 57 -2.80 9.26 16.25
N ARG A 58 -3.59 8.62 15.39
CA ARG A 58 -4.52 9.24 14.45
C ARG A 58 -3.89 10.06 13.31
N ASP A 59 -2.59 9.92 13.06
CA ASP A 59 -1.95 10.45 11.85
C ASP A 59 -2.43 9.68 10.61
N LEU A 60 -3.18 10.36 9.75
CA LEU A 60 -3.79 9.76 8.57
C LEU A 60 -2.77 9.43 7.47
N ILE A 61 -1.75 10.25 7.30
CA ILE A 61 -0.72 10.07 6.25
C ILE A 61 0.21 8.93 6.63
N GLU A 62 0.64 8.87 7.89
CA GLU A 62 1.42 7.74 8.39
C GLU A 62 0.61 6.43 8.34
N THR A 63 -0.69 6.50 8.63
CA THR A 63 -1.61 5.37 8.50
C THR A 63 -1.71 4.88 7.06
N ALA A 64 -1.90 5.79 6.12
CA ALA A 64 -1.94 5.47 4.69
C ALA A 64 -0.64 4.82 4.23
N ARG A 65 0.52 5.39 4.61
CA ARG A 65 1.85 4.87 4.33
C ARG A 65 2.04 3.44 4.83
N LYS A 66 1.75 3.19 6.11
CA LYS A 66 1.92 1.86 6.73
C LYS A 66 1.02 0.81 6.09
N ILE A 67 -0.22 1.17 5.77
CA ILE A 67 -1.15 0.25 5.11
C ILE A 67 -0.69 -0.06 3.68
N ALA A 68 -0.34 0.96 2.89
CA ALA A 68 0.19 0.77 1.55
C ALA A 68 1.44 -0.11 1.58
N LYS A 69 2.40 0.20 2.46
CA LYS A 69 3.61 -0.57 2.69
C LYS A 69 3.30 -2.03 3.03
N TRP A 70 2.32 -2.29 3.89
CA TRP A 70 1.92 -3.66 4.24
C TRP A 70 1.51 -4.48 3.01
N PHE A 71 0.74 -3.90 2.08
CA PHE A 71 0.37 -4.58 0.84
C PHE A 71 1.61 -4.90 -0.02
N TYR A 72 2.48 -3.92 -0.21
CA TYR A 72 3.71 -4.08 -0.98
C TYR A 72 4.64 -5.15 -0.40
N VAL A 73 4.88 -5.13 0.92
CA VAL A 73 5.70 -6.13 1.61
C VAL A 73 5.08 -7.53 1.50
N ARG A 74 3.75 -7.64 1.62
CA ARG A 74 3.06 -8.93 1.47
C ARG A 74 3.25 -9.50 0.06
N ASP A 75 3.07 -8.66 -0.96
CA ASP A 75 3.15 -9.09 -2.35
C ASP A 75 4.62 -9.42 -2.73
N LEU A 76 5.60 -8.65 -2.23
CA LEU A 76 7.03 -8.96 -2.33
C LEU A 76 7.38 -10.31 -1.69
N ARG A 77 6.87 -10.60 -0.49
CA ARG A 77 7.09 -11.90 0.19
C ARG A 77 6.50 -13.07 -0.62
N LYS A 78 5.34 -12.89 -1.23
CA LYS A 78 4.71 -13.92 -2.10
C LYS A 78 5.56 -14.17 -3.34
N ALA A 79 6.03 -13.11 -4.01
CA ALA A 79 6.86 -13.21 -5.20
C ALA A 79 8.20 -13.92 -4.88
N ASN A 80 8.88 -13.51 -3.81
CA ASN A 80 10.12 -14.15 -3.36
C ASN A 80 9.92 -15.63 -3.02
N ARG A 81 8.81 -16.00 -2.38
CA ARG A 81 8.47 -17.40 -2.11
C ARG A 81 8.26 -18.19 -3.40
N CYS A 82 7.51 -17.64 -4.35
CA CYS A 82 7.29 -18.25 -5.67
C CYS A 82 8.62 -18.54 -6.39
N ILE A 83 9.55 -17.57 -6.39
CA ILE A 83 10.89 -17.74 -6.96
C ILE A 83 11.64 -18.85 -6.22
N LYS A 84 11.67 -18.81 -4.88
CA LYS A 84 12.38 -19.82 -4.06
C LYS A 84 11.89 -21.24 -4.34
N ASP A 85 10.59 -21.43 -4.42
CA ASP A 85 9.96 -22.75 -4.56
C ASP A 85 10.09 -23.32 -5.97
N LEU A 86 10.15 -22.44 -6.99
CA LEU A 86 10.14 -22.83 -8.40
C LEU A 86 11.50 -22.66 -9.11
N ARG A 87 12.52 -22.08 -8.47
CA ARG A 87 13.83 -21.78 -9.11
C ARG A 87 14.55 -22.97 -9.75
N LYS A 88 14.32 -24.20 -9.27
CA LYS A 88 14.96 -25.42 -9.79
C LYS A 88 14.08 -26.16 -10.81
N LYS A 89 12.81 -25.76 -10.95
CA LYS A 89 11.87 -26.41 -11.86
C LYS A 89 12.10 -25.90 -13.28
N LYS A 90 12.03 -26.82 -14.24
CA LYS A 90 12.27 -26.54 -15.67
C LYS A 90 10.99 -26.65 -16.51
N ASP A 91 9.86 -27.04 -15.92
CA ASP A 91 8.60 -27.06 -16.66
C ASP A 91 8.19 -25.63 -17.08
N PRO A 92 7.63 -25.46 -18.30
CA PRO A 92 7.33 -24.14 -18.85
C PRO A 92 6.44 -23.29 -17.94
N VAL A 93 5.47 -23.92 -17.26
CA VAL A 93 4.55 -23.24 -16.34
C VAL A 93 5.30 -22.63 -15.16
N SER A 94 6.22 -23.38 -14.54
CA SER A 94 7.02 -22.89 -13.42
C SER A 94 7.96 -21.77 -13.84
N VAL A 95 8.59 -21.85 -15.01
CA VAL A 95 9.45 -20.79 -15.55
C VAL A 95 8.66 -19.48 -15.72
N ILE A 96 7.49 -19.53 -16.38
CA ILE A 96 6.61 -18.37 -16.57
C ILE A 96 6.19 -17.76 -15.22
N ARG A 97 5.90 -18.60 -14.22
CA ARG A 97 5.54 -18.11 -12.88
C ARG A 97 6.70 -17.41 -12.17
N VAL A 98 7.93 -17.87 -12.33
CA VAL A 98 9.13 -17.22 -11.80
C VAL A 98 9.35 -15.87 -12.48
N GLU A 99 9.22 -15.80 -13.81
CA GLU A 99 9.35 -14.55 -14.56
C GLU A 99 8.30 -13.51 -14.14
N ARG A 100 7.04 -13.92 -14.02
CA ARG A 100 5.97 -13.05 -13.51
C ARG A 100 6.28 -12.56 -12.09
N ALA A 101 6.79 -13.44 -11.23
CA ALA A 101 7.18 -13.05 -9.88
C ALA A 101 8.34 -12.05 -9.88
N LYS A 102 9.34 -12.19 -10.76
CA LYS A 102 10.42 -11.21 -10.93
C LYS A 102 9.90 -9.85 -11.38
N LYS A 103 9.01 -9.80 -12.38
CA LYS A 103 8.37 -8.56 -12.83
C LYS A 103 7.60 -7.86 -11.70
N VAL A 104 6.86 -8.62 -10.90
CA VAL A 104 6.17 -8.07 -9.71
C VAL A 104 7.16 -7.44 -8.73
N ILE A 105 8.34 -8.04 -8.52
CA ILE A 105 9.38 -7.47 -7.65
C ILE A 105 9.90 -6.16 -8.24
N GLU A 106 10.22 -6.14 -9.53
CA GLU A 106 10.71 -4.96 -10.25
C GLU A 106 9.72 -3.78 -10.15
N GLU A 107 8.41 -4.05 -10.26
CA GLU A 107 7.36 -3.03 -10.12
C GLU A 107 7.17 -2.55 -8.67
N ILE A 108 7.29 -3.45 -7.68
CA ILE A 108 7.01 -3.15 -6.27
C ILE A 108 8.18 -2.42 -5.59
N GLN A 109 9.42 -2.78 -5.91
CA GLN A 109 10.60 -2.19 -5.27
C GLN A 109 10.65 -0.66 -5.31
N PRO A 110 10.44 0.03 -6.46
CA PRO A 110 10.47 1.50 -6.49
C PRO A 110 9.34 2.11 -5.66
N LYS A 111 8.14 1.53 -5.67
CA LYS A 111 7.00 1.98 -4.86
C LYS A 111 7.23 1.78 -3.37
N LEU A 112 7.91 0.71 -2.98
CA LEU A 112 8.27 0.49 -1.59
C LEU A 112 9.32 1.50 -1.12
N ARG A 113 10.31 1.81 -1.97
CA ARG A 113 11.33 2.84 -1.70
C ARG A 113 10.71 4.23 -1.55
N SER A 114 9.75 4.60 -2.41
CA SER A 114 9.07 5.91 -2.31
C SER A 114 8.29 6.06 -0.99
N LEU A 115 7.72 4.98 -0.47
CA LEU A 115 7.04 4.95 0.85
C LEU A 115 8.00 5.01 2.05
N ASP A 116 9.29 4.72 1.85
CA ASP A 116 10.32 4.76 2.90
C ASP A 116 11.11 6.08 2.92
N GLY A 117 11.08 6.87 1.83
CA GLY A 117 11.78 8.15 1.66
C GLY A 117 11.27 9.35 2.46
N SER A 118 10.71 9.13 3.65
CA SER A 118 10.28 10.18 4.58
C SER A 118 10.67 9.85 6.03
N VAL A 119 11.95 9.57 6.23
CA VAL A 119 12.59 9.80 7.53
C VAL A 119 13.64 10.88 7.29
N LYS A 120 13.20 12.15 7.34
CA LYS A 120 14.13 13.21 7.76
C LYS A 120 14.33 12.97 9.25
N VAL A 121 15.49 12.40 9.60
CA VAL A 121 16.08 12.57 10.94
C VAL A 121 16.69 13.96 10.96
#